data_AF-A0A6B3FGV9-F1
#
_entry.id   AF-A0A6B3FGV9-F1
#
_cell.length_a   1.000
_cell.length_b   1.000
_cell.length_c   1.000
_cell.angle_alpha   90.00
_cell.angle_beta   90.00
_cell.angle_gamma   90.00
#
_symmetry.space_group_name_H-M   'P 1'
#
loop_
_entity.id
_entity.type
_entity.pdbx_description
1 polymer ?
#
loop_
_entity_poly.entity_id
_entity_poly.type
_entity_poly.pdbx_seq_one_letter_code
_entity_poly.pdbx_strand_id
1 'polypeptide(L)'
;RELGLRSVVVTFDPHPSEVVRPGSHPPLLAAHHRRAELMADLGVDALLILPFTTEFSRLSPADFARTVLTERLHAKVVVEGPNFRFGHKAAGNVTLLAELGR
;
A
#
# COMPACT_ATOMS: atom_id res chain seq x y z
N ARG A 1 8.59 -4.88 -16.50
CA ARG A 1 8.30 -5.90 -17.55
C ARG A 1 9.50 -6.81 -17.81
N GLU A 2 10.73 -6.28 -17.91
CA GLU A 2 11.96 -7.07 -18.12
C GLU A 2 12.17 -8.17 -17.06
N LEU A 3 11.76 -7.93 -15.81
CA LEU A 3 11.85 -8.92 -14.73
C LEU A 3 10.82 -10.06 -14.82
N GLY A 4 9.89 -10.04 -15.78
CA GLY A 4 8.84 -11.07 -15.91
C GLY A 4 7.84 -11.10 -14.74
N LEU A 5 7.79 -10.05 -13.93
CA LEU A 5 6.91 -9.93 -12.75
C LEU A 5 5.59 -9.26 -13.09
N ARG A 6 4.53 -9.62 -12.36
CA ARG A 6 3.27 -8.86 -12.35
C ARG A 6 3.40 -7.61 -11.49
N SER A 7 2.87 -6.51 -11.99
CA SER A 7 2.75 -5.23 -11.31
C SER A 7 1.44 -5.14 -10.56
N VAL A 8 1.51 -4.78 -9.27
CA VAL A 8 0.34 -4.63 -8.41
C VAL A 8 0.41 -3.27 -7.75
N VAL A 9 -0.63 -2.45 -7.92
CA VAL A 9 -0.80 -1.23 -7.14
C VAL A 9 -1.58 -1.59 -5.88
N VAL A 10 -1.02 -1.27 -4.71
CA VAL A 10 -1.68 -1.50 -3.42
C VAL A 10 -2.27 -0.20 -2.92
N THR A 11 -3.51 -0.25 -2.43
CA THR A 11 -4.19 0.88 -1.82
C THR A 11 -5.08 0.42 -0.68
N PHE A 12 -5.77 1.34 -0.03
CA PHE A 12 -6.51 1.11 1.20
C PHE A 12 -7.96 1.57 1.09
N ASP A 13 -8.87 0.78 1.64
CA ASP A 13 -10.27 1.15 1.85
C ASP A 13 -10.75 0.65 3.23
N PRO A 14 -11.39 1.49 4.07
CA PRO A 14 -11.56 2.92 3.89
C PRO A 14 -10.20 3.66 3.88
N HIS A 15 -10.22 4.95 3.55
CA HIS A 15 -9.01 5.77 3.58
C HIS A 15 -8.33 5.70 4.97
N PRO A 16 -6.99 5.55 5.07
CA PRO A 16 -6.30 5.37 6.36
C PRO A 16 -6.63 6.46 7.40
N SER A 17 -6.72 7.72 6.96
CA SER A 17 -7.14 8.83 7.82
C SER A 17 -8.53 8.65 8.40
N GLU A 18 -9.46 8.01 7.70
CA GLU A 18 -10.81 7.76 8.25
C GLU A 18 -10.76 6.80 9.44
N VAL A 19 -9.79 5.89 9.48
CA VAL A 19 -9.64 4.93 10.60
C VAL A 19 -8.81 5.52 11.73
N VAL A 20 -7.73 6.24 11.40
CA VAL A 20 -6.82 6.81 12.41
C VAL A 20 -7.36 8.11 13.01
N ARG A 21 -8.10 8.90 12.21
CA ARG A 21 -8.69 10.18 12.58
C ARG A 21 -10.01 10.39 11.81
N PRO A 22 -11.10 9.74 12.23
CA PRO A 22 -12.40 9.83 11.54
C PRO A 22 -12.82 11.27 11.21
N GLY A 23 -13.38 11.46 10.01
CA GLY A 23 -13.83 12.77 9.52
C GLY A 23 -12.72 13.69 8.97
N SER A 24 -11.47 13.22 8.88
CA SER A 24 -10.35 13.98 8.33
C SER A 24 -9.87 13.53 6.95
N HIS A 25 -10.50 12.52 6.36
CA HIS A 25 -10.12 12.02 5.05
C HIS A 25 -10.57 12.97 3.94
N PRO A 26 -9.73 13.20 2.91
CA PRO A 26 -10.14 13.97 1.75
C PRO A 26 -11.23 13.23 0.97
N PRO A 27 -12.08 13.95 0.19
CA PRO A 27 -13.03 13.31 -0.70
C PRO A 27 -12.28 12.45 -1.73
N LEU A 28 -12.86 11.30 -2.09
CA LEU A 28 -12.31 10.45 -3.13
C LEU A 28 -12.42 11.14 -4.50
N LEU A 29 -11.31 11.23 -5.22
CA LEU A 29 -11.27 11.77 -6.58
C LEU A 29 -11.94 10.85 -7.60
N ALA A 30 -11.93 9.54 -7.35
CA ALA A 30 -12.51 8.53 -8.21
C ALA A 30 -12.92 7.30 -7.40
N ALA A 31 -13.99 6.64 -7.83
CA ALA A 31 -14.38 5.34 -7.30
C ALA A 31 -13.35 4.25 -7.64
N HIS A 32 -13.36 3.16 -6.88
CA HIS A 32 -12.40 2.06 -7.02
C HIS A 32 -12.37 1.45 -8.43
N HIS A 33 -13.54 1.24 -9.07
CA HIS A 33 -13.60 0.71 -10.43
C HIS A 33 -12.93 1.65 -11.44
N ARG A 34 -13.17 2.96 -11.32
CA ARG A 34 -12.54 3.96 -12.21
C ARG A 34 -11.03 4.02 -12.01
N ARG A 35 -10.56 3.88 -10.77
CA ARG A 35 -9.11 3.76 -10.49
C ARG A 35 -8.53 2.50 -11.13
N ALA A 36 -9.22 1.36 -11.06
CA ALA A 36 -8.76 0.11 -11.66
C ALA A 36 -8.65 0.24 -13.19
N GLU A 37 -9.63 0.85 -13.86
CA GLU A 37 -9.58 1.15 -15.29
C GLU A 37 -8.35 2.00 -15.65
N LEU A 38 -8.15 3.12 -14.95
CA LEU A 38 -7.02 4.02 -15.20
C LEU A 38 -5.66 3.33 -14.99
N MET A 39 -5.55 2.45 -14.00
CA MET A 39 -4.32 1.68 -13.76
C MET A 39 -4.09 0.63 -14.85
N ALA A 40 -5.15 -0.03 -15.31
CA ALA A 40 -5.09 -0.99 -16.41
C ALA A 40 -4.64 -0.31 -17.72
N ASP A 41 -5.15 0.90 -18.02
CA ASP A 41 -4.72 1.70 -19.17
C ASP A 41 -3.23 2.05 -19.14
N LEU A 42 -2.64 2.17 -17.93
CA LEU A 42 -1.21 2.38 -17.71
C LEU A 42 -0.39 1.07 -17.75
N GLY A 43 -1.06 -0.07 -17.93
CA GLY A 43 -0.43 -1.39 -18.02
C GLY A 43 -0.11 -2.04 -16.66
N VAL A 44 -0.79 -1.63 -15.59
CA VAL A 44 -0.76 -2.31 -14.29
C VAL A 44 -1.60 -3.59 -14.34
N ASP A 45 -1.08 -4.70 -13.82
CA ASP A 45 -1.75 -6.00 -13.90
C ASP A 45 -2.88 -6.17 -12.88
N ALA A 46 -2.78 -5.52 -11.71
CA ALA A 46 -3.83 -5.55 -10.70
C ALA A 46 -3.84 -4.33 -9.76
N LEU A 47 -5.04 -3.97 -9.29
CA LEU A 47 -5.25 -3.08 -8.15
C LEU A 47 -5.67 -3.92 -6.94
N LEU A 48 -4.84 -3.93 -5.90
CA LEU A 48 -5.16 -4.55 -4.61
C LEU A 48 -5.64 -3.48 -3.63
N ILE A 49 -6.90 -3.61 -3.22
CA ILE A 49 -7.50 -2.75 -2.19
C ILE A 49 -7.48 -3.52 -0.87
N LEU A 50 -6.64 -3.09 0.06
CA LEU A 50 -6.53 -3.70 1.39
C LEU A 50 -7.53 -3.05 2.36
N PRO A 51 -8.27 -3.85 3.14
CA PRO A 51 -9.05 -3.34 4.24
C PRO A 51 -8.14 -2.65 5.27
N PHE A 52 -8.28 -1.33 5.44
CA PHE A 52 -7.52 -0.62 6.46
C PHE A 52 -8.30 -0.59 7.76
N THR A 53 -8.06 -1.56 8.64
CA THR A 53 -8.73 -1.67 9.93
C THR A 53 -7.90 -1.06 11.06
N THR A 54 -8.51 -0.85 12.22
CA THR A 54 -7.77 -0.43 13.43
C THR A 54 -6.69 -1.44 13.79
N GLU A 55 -6.96 -2.75 13.64
CA GLU A 55 -5.96 -3.79 13.85
C GLU A 55 -4.80 -3.68 12.86
N PHE A 56 -5.11 -3.52 11.56
CA PHE A 56 -4.09 -3.34 10.52
C PHE A 56 -3.21 -2.11 10.80
N SER A 57 -3.82 -1.01 11.26
CA SER A 57 -3.11 0.22 11.62
C SER A 57 -2.12 0.06 12.77
N ARG A 58 -2.21 -1.03 13.56
CA ARG A 58 -1.34 -1.32 14.71
C ARG A 58 -0.16 -2.23 14.36
N LEU A 59 -0.07 -2.74 13.13
CA LEU A 59 1.09 -3.52 12.69
C LEU A 59 2.36 -2.70 12.81
N SER A 60 3.42 -3.28 13.36
CA SER A 60 4.75 -2.65 13.31
C SER A 60 5.20 -2.51 11.83
N PRO A 61 6.14 -1.61 11.51
CA PRO A 61 6.71 -1.55 10.17
C PRO A 61 7.23 -2.92 9.69
N ALA A 62 7.95 -3.65 10.56
CA ALA A 62 8.47 -4.98 10.24
C ALA A 62 7.36 -6.00 9.97
N ASP A 63 6.29 -6.00 10.78
CA ASP A 63 5.16 -6.92 10.56
C ASP A 63 4.37 -6.57 9.29
N PHE A 64 4.21 -5.28 8.97
CA PHE A 64 3.62 -4.89 7.70
C PHE A 64 4.45 -5.39 6.52
N ALA A 65 5.77 -5.14 6.54
CA ALA A 65 6.65 -5.53 5.44
C ALA A 65 6.66 -7.07 5.27
N ARG A 66 6.83 -7.80 6.38
CA ARG A 66 6.82 -9.26 6.36
C ARG A 66 5.48 -9.82 5.88
N THR A 67 4.38 -9.46 6.54
CA THR A 67 3.07 -10.05 6.26
C THR A 67 2.55 -9.61 4.89
N VAL A 68 2.54 -8.32 4.59
CA VAL A 68 1.91 -7.82 3.35
C VAL A 68 2.82 -8.03 2.15
N LEU A 69 4.06 -7.55 2.21
CA LEU A 69 4.94 -7.51 1.04
C LEU A 69 5.59 -8.87 0.78
N THR A 70 6.09 -9.55 1.82
CA THR A 70 6.82 -10.81 1.66
C THR A 70 5.92 -12.04 1.62
N GLU A 71 5.06 -12.22 2.62
CA GLU A 71 4.28 -13.46 2.78
C GLU A 71 3.05 -13.51 1.88
N ARG A 72 2.38 -12.37 1.64
CA ARG A 72 1.12 -12.34 0.88
C ARG A 72 1.32 -11.95 -0.58
N LEU A 73 2.16 -10.94 -0.85
CA LEU A 73 2.42 -10.47 -2.21
C LEU A 73 3.64 -11.12 -2.86
N HIS A 74 4.52 -11.75 -2.07
CA HIS A 74 5.80 -12.27 -2.56
C HIS A 74 6.58 -11.24 -3.39
N ALA A 75 6.50 -9.97 -2.97
CA ALA A 75 7.05 -8.84 -3.71
C ALA A 75 8.56 -9.01 -3.89
N LYS A 76 9.02 -8.82 -5.13
CA LYS A 76 10.45 -8.81 -5.49
C LYS A 76 11.00 -7.40 -5.68
N VAL A 77 10.12 -6.46 -5.99
CA VAL A 77 10.42 -5.04 -6.14
C VAL A 77 9.27 -4.27 -5.53
N VAL A 78 9.59 -3.25 -4.73
CA VAL A 78 8.62 -2.33 -4.15
C VAL A 78 9.01 -0.92 -4.60
N VAL A 79 8.05 -0.18 -5.14
CA VAL A 79 8.25 1.18 -5.66
C VAL A 79 7.37 2.13 -4.85
N GLU A 80 8.00 3.10 -4.20
CA GLU A 80 7.32 4.06 -3.32
C GLU A 80 7.86 5.47 -3.52
N GLY A 81 7.01 6.47 -3.26
CA GLY A 81 7.41 7.87 -3.28
C GLY A 81 8.13 8.30 -1.99
N PRO A 82 8.86 9.42 -2.00
CA PRO A 82 9.65 9.88 -0.85
C PRO A 82 8.82 10.18 0.41
N ASN A 83 7.52 10.45 0.24
CA ASN A 83 6.58 10.73 1.32
C ASN A 83 5.92 9.47 1.90
N PHE A 84 6.31 8.27 1.45
CA PHE A 84 5.71 7.02 1.91
C PHE A 84 6.01 6.74 3.38
N ARG A 85 4.95 6.42 4.11
CA ARG A 85 4.96 6.13 5.55
C ARG A 85 4.09 4.90 5.80
N PHE A 86 4.54 4.01 6.68
CA PHE A 86 3.84 2.76 6.96
C PHE A 86 4.06 2.27 8.39
N GLY A 87 3.33 1.22 8.78
CA GLY A 87 3.32 0.70 10.14
C GLY A 87 2.67 1.64 11.16
N HIS A 88 2.59 1.17 12.39
CA HIS A 88 1.88 1.83 13.47
C HIS A 88 2.44 3.23 13.75
N LYS A 89 1.53 4.20 13.87
CA LYS A 89 1.84 5.64 14.01
C LYS A 89 2.78 6.14 12.89
N ALA A 90 2.68 5.51 11.72
CA ALA A 90 3.52 5.81 10.57
C ALA A 90 5.03 5.63 10.88
N ALA A 91 5.42 4.77 11.82
CA ALA A 91 6.82 4.67 12.28
C ALA A 91 7.83 4.30 11.17
N GLY A 92 7.39 3.65 10.08
CA GLY A 92 8.22 3.31 8.94
C GLY A 92 8.28 4.41 7.88
N ASN A 93 9.39 4.46 7.16
CA ASN A 93 9.65 5.36 6.04
C ASN A 93 10.39 4.59 4.91
N VAL A 94 10.61 5.24 3.77
CA VAL A 94 11.30 4.61 2.62
C VAL A 94 12.70 4.06 2.95
N THR A 95 13.44 4.70 3.86
CA THR A 95 14.77 4.21 4.30
C THR A 95 14.63 2.88 5.03
N LEU A 96 13.73 2.80 6.02
CA LEU A 96 13.46 1.57 6.75
C LEU A 96 12.91 0.48 5.83
N LEU A 97 12.05 0.83 4.87
CA LEU A 97 11.53 -0.13 3.90
C LEU A 97 12.66 -0.73 3.06
N ALA A 98 13.61 0.10 2.62
CA ALA A 98 14.78 -0.36 1.87
C ALA A 98 15.70 -1.25 2.73
N GLU A 99 15.83 -0.97 4.03
CA GLU A 99 16.59 -1.82 4.96
C GLU A 99 15.91 -3.19 5.17
N LEU A 100 14.59 -3.20 5.34
CA LEU A 100 13.79 -4.42 5.52
C LEU A 100 13.69 -5.28 4.24
N GLY A 101 13.87 -4.66 3.07
CA GLY A 101 13.80 -5.33 1.77
C GLY A 101 15.13 -5.91 1.27
N ARG A 102 16.21 -5.84 2.06
CA ARG A 102 17.49 -6.50 1.78
C ARG A 102 17.41 -7.98 2.13
#